data_AF-A0A1V8SZ43-F1
#
_entry.id   AF-A0A1V8SZ43-F1
#
_cell.length_a   1.000
_cell.length_b   1.000
_cell.length_c   1.000
_cell.angle_alpha   90.00
_cell.angle_beta   90.00
_cell.angle_gamma   90.00
#
_symmetry.space_group_name_H-M   'P 1'
#
loop_
_entity.id
_entity.type
_entity.pdbx_description
1 polymer ?
#
loop_
_entity_poly.entity_id
_entity_poly.type
_entity_poly.pdbx_seq_one_letter_code
_entity_poly.pdbx_strand_id
1 'polypeptide(L)'
;MRFLAILPVLLSTAALILTTLCLFAGSRPGFMEDYALVTLNTSRIGQNVLNTTSSESSNPFISFIDNVTNSVEAEINEGLNSFAKELGLHDFYSAHILDFCEGFYTPTDMPNATVSKSEIKKNVTDCSNRTAMYHFDPQQTLQLELNNSGNSNINLTDLNWPDEIDAGLKALRIASQAMFVLYCIAIAFAGVAFLAALASIFFTGRISSFINVLIDLLAFLAIGIASAIATAIAVKAADVINHYGNEIGVSAQKGGKFLILTWVATGLIFVASLVWCFDCIAGRKDKSRRYKNEGGYS
;
A
#
# COMPACT_ATOMS: atom_id res chain seq x y z
N MET A 1 -7.73 -34.80 20.69
CA MET A 1 -7.41 -33.45 20.18
C MET A 1 -6.18 -33.53 19.30
N ARG A 2 -6.20 -32.91 18.13
CA ARG A 2 -5.02 -32.84 17.24
C ARG A 2 -4.16 -31.65 17.67
N PHE A 3 -3.16 -31.87 18.52
CA PHE A 3 -2.26 -30.80 18.96
C PHE A 3 -1.53 -30.12 17.78
N LEU A 4 -1.28 -30.86 16.70
CA LEU A 4 -0.70 -30.31 15.47
C LEU A 4 -1.62 -29.31 14.75
N ALA A 5 -2.94 -29.37 14.97
CA ALA A 5 -3.91 -28.42 14.40
C ALA A 5 -3.92 -27.05 15.10
N ILE A 6 -3.34 -26.95 16.30
CA ILE A 6 -3.25 -25.69 17.05
C ILE A 6 -2.34 -24.70 16.31
N LEU A 7 -1.23 -25.18 15.74
CA LEU A 7 -0.28 -24.33 15.04
C LEU A 7 -0.90 -23.65 13.80
N PRO A 8 -1.56 -24.36 12.87
CA PRO A 8 -2.27 -23.71 11.76
C PRO A 8 -3.38 -22.75 12.20
N VAL A 9 -4.06 -23.02 13.31
CA VAL A 9 -5.04 -22.06 13.87
C VAL A 9 -4.37 -20.75 14.25
N LEU A 10 -3.24 -20.81 14.96
CA LEU A 10 -2.50 -19.59 15.33
C LEU A 10 -1.96 -18.85 14.11
N LEU A 11 -1.39 -19.57 13.14
CA LEU A 11 -0.84 -19.00 11.92
C LEU A 11 -1.92 -18.36 11.04
N SER A 12 -3.06 -19.03 10.83
CA SER A 12 -4.20 -18.50 10.06
C SER A 12 -4.85 -17.30 10.75
N THR A 13 -4.97 -17.33 12.09
CA THR A 13 -5.46 -16.18 12.87
C THR A 13 -4.56 -14.97 12.68
N ALA A 14 -3.24 -15.15 12.85
CA ALA A 14 -2.27 -14.08 12.66
C ALA A 14 -2.30 -13.56 11.21
N ALA A 15 -2.30 -14.45 10.21
CA ALA A 15 -2.40 -14.07 8.80
C ALA A 15 -3.67 -13.27 8.50
N LEU A 16 -4.82 -13.70 9.04
CA LEU A 16 -6.10 -13.01 8.89
C LEU A 16 -6.01 -11.58 9.45
N ILE A 17 -5.51 -11.42 10.68
CA ILE A 17 -5.33 -10.12 11.32
C ILE A 17 -4.41 -9.24 10.47
N LEU A 18 -3.23 -9.73 10.09
CA LEU A 18 -2.27 -8.94 9.31
C LEU A 18 -2.83 -8.53 7.94
N THR A 19 -3.57 -9.41 7.26
CA THR A 19 -4.19 -9.11 5.97
C THR A 19 -5.28 -8.05 6.10
N THR A 20 -6.10 -8.12 7.15
CA THR A 20 -7.09 -7.07 7.47
C THR A 20 -6.41 -5.74 7.82
N LEU A 21 -5.31 -5.77 8.57
CA LEU A 21 -4.52 -4.57 8.87
C LEU A 21 -3.92 -3.94 7.60
N CYS A 22 -3.43 -4.73 6.65
CA CYS A 22 -2.99 -4.23 5.34
C CYS A 22 -4.12 -3.49 4.61
N LEU A 23 -5.35 -4.05 4.63
CA LEU A 23 -6.49 -3.46 3.92
C LEU A 23 -6.98 -2.15 4.55
N PHE A 24 -6.91 -2.02 5.87
CA PHE A 24 -7.44 -0.86 6.61
C PHE A 24 -6.35 0.07 7.20
N ALA A 25 -5.08 -0.12 6.83
CA ALA A 25 -4.02 0.81 7.18
C ALA A 25 -4.38 2.22 6.69
N GLY A 26 -4.16 3.24 7.52
CA GLY A 26 -4.48 4.62 7.15
C GLY A 26 -5.95 5.01 7.26
N SER A 27 -6.83 4.10 7.72
CA SER A 27 -8.28 4.35 7.77
C SER A 27 -8.76 5.52 8.63
N ARG A 28 -7.86 6.12 9.43
CA ARG A 28 -8.05 7.35 10.21
C ARG A 28 -6.68 7.89 10.67
N PRO A 29 -6.60 9.18 11.03
CA PRO A 29 -5.42 9.72 11.71
C PRO A 29 -5.09 8.91 12.97
N GLY A 30 -3.80 8.63 13.16
CA GLY A 30 -3.22 7.84 14.24
C GLY A 30 -3.23 6.32 14.02
N PHE A 31 -3.89 5.80 12.97
CA PHE A 31 -4.00 4.36 12.74
C PHE A 31 -3.08 3.86 11.62
N MET A 32 -1.97 3.22 12.00
CA MET A 32 -1.02 2.57 11.08
C MET A 32 -0.51 3.49 9.95
N GLU A 33 -0.27 4.77 10.24
CA GLU A 33 0.13 5.80 9.25
C GLU A 33 1.43 5.49 8.51
N ASP A 34 2.36 4.78 9.16
CA ASP A 34 3.62 4.36 8.55
C ASP A 34 3.50 3.14 7.61
N TYR A 35 2.29 2.59 7.48
CA TYR A 35 1.97 1.45 6.62
C TYR A 35 1.29 1.87 5.31
N ALA A 36 1.58 3.10 4.85
CA ALA A 36 1.28 3.53 3.50
C ALA A 36 1.94 2.62 2.46
N LEU A 37 1.29 2.44 1.31
CA LEU A 37 1.85 1.77 0.15
C LEU A 37 2.94 2.63 -0.51
N VAL A 38 2.65 3.93 -0.65
CA VAL A 38 3.55 4.96 -1.17
C VAL A 38 3.34 6.24 -0.37
N THR A 39 4.43 6.92 0.00
CA THR A 39 4.39 8.28 0.54
C THR A 39 5.00 9.23 -0.47
N LEU A 40 4.24 10.22 -0.90
CA LEU A 40 4.67 11.41 -1.60
C LEU A 40 5.14 12.46 -0.58
N ASN A 41 6.28 13.09 -0.82
CA ASN A 41 6.75 14.27 -0.11
C ASN A 41 6.77 15.45 -1.09
N THR A 42 6.02 16.48 -0.72
CA THR A 42 5.76 17.71 -1.48
C THR A 42 6.26 18.95 -0.75
N SER A 43 6.90 18.81 0.41
CA SER A 43 7.41 19.94 1.23
C SER A 43 8.33 20.91 0.48
N ARG A 44 9.03 20.44 -0.55
CA ARG A 44 9.96 21.27 -1.35
C ARG A 44 9.42 21.63 -2.72
N ILE A 45 8.12 21.44 -2.95
CA ILE A 45 7.53 21.73 -4.26
C ILE A 45 7.81 23.19 -4.66
N GLY A 46 8.33 23.39 -5.86
CA GLY A 46 8.71 24.72 -6.37
C GLY A 46 10.11 25.22 -5.97
N GLN A 47 10.70 24.77 -4.86
CA GLN A 47 12.03 25.26 -4.42
C GLN A 47 13.13 25.08 -5.47
N ASN A 48 13.11 23.95 -6.16
CA ASN A 48 14.14 23.60 -7.15
C ASN A 48 13.94 24.28 -8.51
N VAL A 49 12.75 24.81 -8.79
CA VAL A 49 12.44 25.49 -10.06
C VAL A 49 13.20 26.82 -10.17
N LEU A 50 13.37 27.54 -9.05
CA LEU A 50 14.15 28.80 -9.02
C LEU A 50 15.62 28.61 -9.42
N ASN A 51 16.21 27.44 -9.12
CA ASN A 51 17.61 27.14 -9.47
C ASN A 51 17.77 26.63 -10.91
N THR A 52 16.68 26.26 -11.59
CA THR A 52 16.71 25.58 -12.90
C THR A 52 16.48 26.55 -14.07
N THR A 53 16.48 27.87 -13.83
CA THR A 53 16.27 28.95 -14.83
C THR A 53 17.35 29.06 -15.93
N SER A 54 18.16 28.03 -16.17
CA SER A 54 19.23 28.05 -17.17
C SER A 54 19.30 26.80 -18.06
N SER A 55 18.29 25.92 -18.09
CA SER A 55 18.35 24.75 -18.95
C SER A 55 16.97 24.36 -19.48
N GLU A 56 16.90 24.14 -20.78
CA GLU A 56 15.76 23.58 -21.52
C GLU A 56 15.37 22.20 -20.95
N SER A 57 14.70 22.15 -19.80
CA SER A 57 14.11 20.92 -19.29
C SER A 57 12.73 20.76 -19.92
N SER A 58 12.52 19.70 -20.69
CA SER A 58 11.22 19.31 -21.28
C SER A 58 10.22 18.78 -20.24
N ASN A 59 10.31 19.25 -18.99
CA ASN A 59 9.50 18.75 -17.90
C ASN A 59 8.13 19.45 -17.90
N PRO A 60 7.02 18.71 -18.05
CA PRO A 60 5.67 19.27 -18.16
C PRO A 60 5.23 20.02 -16.89
N PHE A 61 5.76 19.64 -15.72
CA PHE A 61 5.42 20.29 -14.47
C PHE A 61 6.05 21.68 -14.32
N ILE A 62 7.26 21.89 -14.86
CA ILE A 62 7.91 23.19 -14.82
C ILE A 62 7.11 24.19 -15.66
N SER A 63 6.73 23.81 -16.89
CA SER A 63 5.90 24.66 -17.76
C SER A 63 4.55 25.02 -17.13
N PHE A 64 3.95 24.09 -16.38
CA PHE A 64 2.71 24.36 -15.68
C PHE A 64 2.91 25.33 -14.51
N ILE A 65 3.93 25.11 -13.68
CA ILE A 65 4.25 26.02 -12.57
C ILE A 65 4.55 27.42 -13.09
N ASP A 66 5.29 27.57 -14.20
CA ASP A 66 5.54 28.88 -14.82
C ASP A 66 4.24 29.55 -15.29
N ASN A 67 3.35 28.80 -15.94
CA ASN A 67 2.05 29.34 -16.39
C ASN A 67 1.18 29.80 -15.20
N VAL A 68 1.11 29.00 -14.13
CA VAL A 68 0.35 29.36 -12.93
C VAL A 68 1.00 30.54 -12.19
N THR A 69 2.32 30.54 -12.03
CA THR A 69 3.04 31.61 -11.35
C THR A 69 2.87 32.95 -12.09
N ASN A 70 2.83 32.95 -13.42
CA ASN A 70 2.53 34.16 -14.20
C ASN A 70 1.08 34.64 -14.06
N SER A 71 0.14 33.75 -13.73
CA SER A 71 -1.28 34.09 -13.52
C SER A 71 -1.60 34.61 -12.11
N VAL A 72 -0.73 34.28 -11.14
CA VAL A 72 -0.81 34.78 -9.76
C VAL A 72 0.08 36.01 -9.68
N GLU A 73 -0.50 37.21 -9.53
CA GLU A 73 0.22 38.49 -9.36
C GLU A 73 0.98 38.55 -8.01
N ALA A 74 1.92 37.63 -7.76
CA ALA A 74 2.80 37.66 -6.60
C ALA A 74 4.14 38.31 -7.01
N GLU A 75 4.47 39.46 -6.42
CA GLU A 75 5.81 40.05 -6.51
C GLU A 75 6.88 38.98 -6.21
N ILE A 76 7.69 38.66 -7.22
CA ILE A 76 8.64 37.54 -7.28
C ILE A 76 9.89 37.82 -6.41
N ASN A 77 9.75 38.25 -5.15
CA ASN A 77 10.89 38.50 -4.26
C ASN A 77 10.89 37.70 -2.96
N GLU A 78 9.85 36.93 -2.65
CA GLU A 78 9.91 35.88 -1.61
C GLU A 78 9.43 34.54 -2.17
N GLY A 79 10.33 33.56 -2.14
CA GLY A 79 10.36 32.38 -3.01
C GLY A 79 9.18 31.42 -2.96
N LEU A 80 9.15 30.55 -3.98
CA LEU A 80 8.16 29.50 -4.29
C LEU A 80 7.78 28.52 -3.14
N ASN A 81 8.32 28.68 -1.93
CA ASN A 81 7.75 28.09 -0.71
C ASN A 81 6.38 28.69 -0.35
N SER A 82 6.13 29.94 -0.72
CA SER A 82 4.81 30.55 -0.64
C SER A 82 3.80 29.82 -1.54
N PHE A 83 4.22 29.40 -2.73
CA PHE A 83 3.36 28.76 -3.73
C PHE A 83 2.66 27.50 -3.20
N ALA A 84 3.40 26.56 -2.62
CA ALA A 84 2.82 25.32 -2.07
C ALA A 84 1.75 25.63 -1.01
N LYS A 85 2.05 26.59 -0.14
CA LYS A 85 1.18 27.02 0.95
C LYS A 85 -0.03 27.83 0.46
N GLU A 86 0.14 28.61 -0.58
CA GLU A 86 -0.89 29.44 -1.22
C GLU A 86 -1.84 28.61 -2.09
N LEU A 87 -1.36 27.49 -2.62
CA LEU A 87 -2.19 26.45 -3.23
C LEU A 87 -2.82 25.47 -2.21
N GLY A 88 -2.54 25.65 -0.91
CA GLY A 88 -3.08 24.81 0.16
C GLY A 88 -2.53 23.39 0.20
N LEU A 89 -1.37 23.12 -0.39
CA LEU A 89 -0.78 21.79 -0.44
C LEU A 89 -0.16 21.38 0.90
N HIS A 90 -0.35 20.11 1.25
CA HIS A 90 0.28 19.48 2.40
C HIS A 90 1.74 19.10 2.11
N ASP A 91 2.56 18.90 3.15
CA ASP A 91 3.97 18.52 2.98
C ASP A 91 4.15 17.08 2.51
N PHE A 92 3.18 16.21 2.80
CA PHE A 92 3.21 14.83 2.38
C PHE A 92 1.80 14.26 2.15
N TYR A 93 1.74 13.26 1.27
CA TYR A 93 0.55 12.46 1.00
C TYR A 93 0.92 10.98 1.09
N SER A 94 0.23 10.23 1.92
CA SER A 94 0.45 8.80 2.15
C SER A 94 -0.72 8.00 1.59
N ALA A 95 -0.51 7.30 0.49
CA ALA A 95 -1.51 6.47 -0.16
C ALA A 95 -1.55 5.06 0.45
N HIS A 96 -2.74 4.61 0.83
CA HIS A 96 -3.04 3.25 1.29
C HIS A 96 -3.92 2.53 0.24
N ILE A 97 -4.41 1.33 0.56
CA ILE A 97 -5.22 0.55 -0.39
C ILE A 97 -6.58 1.20 -0.65
N LEU A 98 -7.22 1.76 0.39
CA LEU A 98 -8.60 2.25 0.35
C LEU A 98 -8.73 3.77 0.42
N ASP A 99 -7.67 4.45 0.81
CA ASP A 99 -7.66 5.86 1.15
C ASP A 99 -6.26 6.44 0.93
N PHE A 100 -6.17 7.75 1.03
CA PHE A 100 -4.94 8.48 1.28
C PHE A 100 -5.10 9.35 2.53
N CYS A 101 -3.97 9.65 3.16
CA CYS A 101 -3.86 10.61 4.26
C CYS A 101 -2.86 11.70 3.89
N GLU A 102 -3.04 12.88 4.45
CA GLU A 102 -2.22 14.05 4.20
C GLU A 102 -1.79 14.71 5.52
N GLY A 103 -0.76 15.55 5.46
CA GLY A 103 -0.30 16.24 6.65
C GLY A 103 1.01 17.01 6.48
N PHE A 104 1.51 17.48 7.62
CA PHE A 104 2.71 18.31 7.71
C PHE A 104 3.82 17.62 8.49
N TYR A 105 5.06 17.94 8.16
CA TYR A 105 6.20 17.49 8.96
C TYR A 105 6.38 18.39 10.19
N THR A 106 6.70 17.78 11.32
CA THR A 106 6.93 18.49 12.59
C THR A 106 8.26 18.05 13.20
N PRO A 107 9.05 18.95 13.81
CA PRO A 107 8.83 20.41 13.91
C PRO A 107 9.17 21.18 12.62
N THR A 108 9.94 20.57 11.71
CA THR A 108 10.32 21.14 10.41
C THR A 108 10.23 20.05 9.33
N ASP A 109 10.08 20.47 8.08
CA ASP A 109 10.12 19.63 6.88
C ASP A 109 11.52 19.14 6.51
N MET A 110 12.55 19.90 6.92
CA MET A 110 13.95 19.58 6.65
C MET A 110 14.83 19.58 7.89
N PRO A 111 15.88 18.72 7.92
CA PRO A 111 16.89 18.78 8.96
C PRO A 111 17.65 20.10 8.85
N ASN A 112 17.89 20.73 9.99
CA ASN A 112 18.71 21.95 10.08
C ASN A 112 19.79 21.75 11.17
N ALA A 113 20.57 22.79 11.45
CA ALA A 113 21.62 22.72 12.47
C ALA A 113 21.11 22.34 13.88
N THR A 114 19.80 22.49 14.12
CA THR A 114 19.13 22.30 15.41
C THR A 114 18.24 21.06 15.45
N VAL A 115 17.77 20.58 14.30
CA VAL A 115 16.80 19.48 14.16
C VAL A 115 17.40 18.40 13.27
N SER A 116 17.58 17.22 13.84
CA SER A 116 18.07 16.04 13.14
C SER A 116 16.96 15.36 12.32
N LYS A 117 17.34 14.59 11.29
CA LYS A 117 16.38 13.83 10.46
C LYS A 117 15.51 12.86 11.27
N SER A 118 16.01 12.34 12.39
CA SER A 118 15.28 11.43 13.29
C SER A 118 14.22 12.12 14.14
N GLU A 119 14.30 13.44 14.31
CA GLU A 119 13.33 14.22 15.08
C GLU A 119 12.15 14.70 14.24
N ILE A 120 12.30 14.69 12.92
CA ILE A 120 11.23 15.03 11.97
C ILE A 120 10.23 13.89 11.91
N LYS A 121 9.00 14.18 12.29
CA LYS A 121 7.88 13.24 12.31
C LYS A 121 6.77 13.73 11.40
N LYS A 122 6.11 12.77 10.75
CA LYS A 122 4.85 13.02 10.05
C LYS A 122 3.77 13.33 11.07
N ASN A 123 3.04 14.42 10.87
CA ASN A 123 1.82 14.73 11.59
C ASN A 123 0.67 14.69 10.60
N VAL A 124 -0.11 13.61 10.62
CA VAL A 124 -1.27 13.44 9.74
C VAL A 124 -2.39 14.37 10.20
N THR A 125 -2.87 15.22 9.29
CA THR A 125 -3.95 16.18 9.55
C THR A 125 -5.31 15.58 9.24
N ASP A 126 -5.46 15.02 8.04
CA ASP A 126 -6.70 14.43 7.58
C ASP A 126 -6.48 13.19 6.70
N CYS A 127 -7.53 12.38 6.57
CA CYS A 127 -7.55 11.21 5.69
C CYS A 127 -8.85 11.18 4.89
N SER A 128 -8.73 10.85 3.61
CA SER A 128 -9.87 10.68 2.72
C SER A 128 -10.79 9.52 3.16
N ASN A 129 -12.02 9.54 2.68
CA ASN A 129 -12.97 8.46 2.93
C ASN A 129 -12.52 7.15 2.27
N ARG A 130 -12.58 6.05 3.05
CA ARG A 130 -12.33 4.69 2.55
C ARG A 130 -13.26 4.36 1.39
N THR A 131 -12.68 4.15 0.22
CA THR A 131 -13.42 3.88 -1.01
C THR A 131 -13.04 2.49 -1.54
N ALA A 132 -14.03 1.64 -1.77
CA ALA A 132 -13.80 0.33 -2.40
C ALA A 132 -13.31 0.55 -3.84
N MET A 133 -12.33 -0.25 -4.30
CA MET A 133 -11.71 -0.08 -5.63
C MET A 133 -11.14 1.33 -5.84
N TYR A 134 -10.69 1.97 -4.76
CA TYR A 134 -10.02 3.25 -4.82
C TYR A 134 -8.81 3.18 -5.76
N HIS A 135 -8.61 4.27 -6.49
CA HIS A 135 -7.44 4.51 -7.30
C HIS A 135 -7.07 5.97 -7.10
N PHE A 136 -5.77 6.23 -6.94
CA PHE A 136 -5.28 7.59 -6.83
C PHE A 136 -5.27 8.23 -8.22
N ASP A 137 -6.11 9.25 -8.40
CA ASP A 137 -6.09 10.13 -9.57
C ASP A 137 -5.47 11.48 -9.15
N PRO A 138 -4.21 11.76 -9.56
CA PRO A 138 -3.52 12.99 -9.18
C PRO A 138 -4.24 14.25 -9.69
N GLN A 139 -4.87 14.19 -10.87
CA GLN A 139 -5.53 15.37 -11.47
C GLN A 139 -6.77 15.74 -10.67
N GLN A 140 -7.63 14.77 -10.36
CA GLN A 140 -8.85 15.04 -9.59
C GLN A 140 -8.54 15.46 -8.16
N THR A 141 -7.56 14.81 -7.53
CA THR A 141 -7.16 15.12 -6.14
C THR A 141 -6.61 16.55 -6.07
N LEU A 142 -5.68 16.90 -6.96
CA LEU A 142 -5.09 18.23 -6.97
C LEU A 142 -6.11 19.31 -7.37
N GLN A 143 -7.05 19.03 -8.29
CA GLN A 143 -8.08 20.01 -8.67
C GLN A 143 -9.02 20.30 -7.50
N LEU A 144 -9.33 19.27 -6.71
CA LEU A 144 -10.15 19.40 -5.50
C LEU A 144 -9.44 20.27 -4.47
N GLU A 145 -8.15 20.06 -4.23
CA GLU A 145 -7.37 20.92 -3.31
C GLU A 145 -7.28 22.37 -3.81
N LEU A 146 -7.05 22.59 -5.11
CA LEU A 146 -7.01 23.93 -5.69
C LEU A 146 -8.34 24.67 -5.53
N ASN A 147 -9.45 23.98 -5.78
CA ASN A 147 -10.79 24.55 -5.63
C ASN A 147 -11.10 24.88 -4.16
N ASN A 148 -10.74 23.99 -3.23
CA ASN A 148 -10.92 24.21 -1.78
C ASN A 148 -10.07 25.37 -1.26
N SER A 149 -8.91 25.60 -1.89
CA SER A 149 -7.99 26.69 -1.55
C SER A 149 -8.40 28.04 -2.16
N GLY A 150 -9.51 28.09 -2.92
CA GLY A 150 -10.00 29.31 -3.57
C GLY A 150 -9.34 29.62 -4.93
N ASN A 151 -8.52 28.71 -5.45
CA ASN A 151 -7.78 28.85 -6.70
C ASN A 151 -8.46 28.10 -7.87
N SER A 152 -9.80 28.20 -7.97
CA SER A 152 -10.59 27.47 -8.99
C SER A 152 -10.37 27.93 -10.43
N ASN A 153 -9.62 29.03 -10.64
CA ASN A 153 -9.28 29.54 -11.97
C ASN A 153 -8.16 28.74 -12.64
N ILE A 154 -7.44 27.91 -11.88
CA ILE A 154 -6.36 27.06 -12.38
C ILE A 154 -6.93 25.72 -12.82
N ASN A 155 -6.77 25.39 -14.09
CA ASN A 155 -7.22 24.13 -14.65
C ASN A 155 -6.04 23.17 -14.86
N LEU A 156 -6.09 22.02 -14.19
CA LEU A 156 -5.03 21.00 -14.32
C LEU A 156 -4.99 20.29 -15.66
N THR A 157 -5.98 20.50 -16.54
CA THR A 157 -5.94 20.00 -17.92
C THR A 157 -4.86 20.68 -18.77
N ASP A 158 -4.34 21.84 -18.33
CA ASP A 158 -3.23 22.53 -19.01
C ASP A 158 -1.87 21.85 -18.71
N LEU A 159 -1.84 20.90 -17.78
CA LEU A 159 -0.68 20.07 -17.53
C LEU A 159 -0.59 19.02 -18.64
N ASN A 160 0.18 19.33 -19.69
CA ASN A 160 0.37 18.48 -20.86
C ASN A 160 1.19 17.23 -20.50
N TRP A 161 0.49 16.26 -19.93
CA TRP A 161 1.07 15.08 -19.33
C TRP A 161 1.59 14.11 -20.42
N PRO A 162 2.83 13.62 -20.34
CA PRO A 162 3.36 12.64 -21.30
C PRO A 162 2.52 11.36 -21.38
N ASP A 163 2.35 10.82 -22.59
CA ASP A 163 1.58 9.59 -22.86
C ASP A 163 2.03 8.41 -21.97
N GLU A 164 3.33 8.34 -21.64
CA GLU A 164 3.90 7.28 -20.80
C GLU A 164 3.28 7.23 -19.41
N ILE A 165 2.99 8.41 -18.85
CA ILE A 165 2.47 8.46 -17.50
C ILE A 165 0.94 8.34 -17.50
N ASP A 166 0.23 8.79 -18.53
CA ASP A 166 -1.19 8.46 -18.70
C ASP A 166 -1.40 6.95 -18.80
N ALA A 167 -0.56 6.26 -19.59
CA ALA A 167 -0.53 4.81 -19.64
C ALA A 167 -0.20 4.20 -18.26
N GLY A 168 0.76 4.80 -17.54
CA GLY A 168 1.12 4.42 -16.18
C GLY A 168 -0.03 4.55 -15.17
N LEU A 169 -0.76 5.67 -15.20
CA LEU A 169 -1.92 5.94 -14.34
C LEU A 169 -3.06 4.97 -14.64
N LYS A 170 -3.30 4.66 -15.91
CA LYS A 170 -4.28 3.64 -16.30
C LYS A 170 -3.89 2.25 -15.81
N ALA A 171 -2.61 1.87 -15.94
CA ALA A 171 -2.10 0.60 -15.42
C ALA A 171 -2.19 0.55 -13.88
N LEU A 172 -1.84 1.65 -13.20
CA LEU A 172 -1.94 1.80 -11.75
C LEU A 172 -3.37 1.67 -11.25
N ARG A 173 -4.35 2.25 -11.95
CA ARG A 173 -5.77 2.10 -11.64
C ARG A 173 -6.21 0.64 -11.73
N ILE A 174 -5.87 -0.05 -12.82
CA ILE A 174 -6.24 -1.48 -12.97
C ILE A 174 -5.56 -2.32 -11.87
N ALA A 175 -4.28 -2.05 -11.60
CA ALA A 175 -3.50 -2.77 -10.61
C ALA A 175 -4.05 -2.55 -9.18
N SER A 176 -4.40 -1.31 -8.80
CA SER A 176 -4.95 -0.99 -7.48
C SER A 176 -6.31 -1.64 -7.25
N GLN A 177 -7.20 -1.61 -8.25
CA GLN A 177 -8.48 -2.31 -8.18
C GLN A 177 -8.32 -3.83 -8.06
N ALA A 178 -7.44 -4.43 -8.86
CA ALA A 178 -7.14 -5.86 -8.77
C ALA A 178 -6.55 -6.22 -7.41
N MET A 179 -5.61 -5.42 -6.89
CA MET A 179 -5.03 -5.58 -5.57
C MET A 179 -6.09 -5.55 -4.48
N PHE A 180 -6.99 -4.56 -4.48
CA PHE A 180 -8.10 -4.46 -3.52
C PHE A 180 -8.99 -5.71 -3.53
N VAL A 181 -9.41 -6.16 -4.72
CA VAL A 181 -10.25 -7.36 -4.87
C VAL A 181 -9.53 -8.60 -4.35
N LEU A 182 -8.24 -8.76 -4.68
CA LEU A 182 -7.44 -9.90 -4.22
C LEU A 182 -7.23 -9.91 -2.71
N TYR A 183 -7.02 -8.76 -2.06
CA TYR A 183 -6.98 -8.68 -0.60
C TYR A 183 -8.32 -9.08 0.03
N CYS A 184 -9.46 -8.65 -0.54
CA CYS A 184 -10.78 -9.07 -0.06
C CYS A 184 -10.97 -10.59 -0.16
N ILE A 185 -10.59 -11.17 -1.31
CA ILE A 185 -10.63 -12.63 -1.54
C ILE A 185 -9.72 -13.36 -0.54
N ALA A 186 -8.51 -12.84 -0.31
CA ALA A 186 -7.57 -13.41 0.65
C ALA A 186 -8.13 -13.41 2.08
N ILE A 187 -8.74 -12.30 2.52
CA ILE A 187 -9.38 -12.19 3.84
C ILE A 187 -10.54 -13.18 3.96
N ALA A 188 -11.37 -13.31 2.92
CA ALA A 188 -12.48 -14.26 2.92
C ALA A 188 -11.98 -15.70 3.06
N PHE A 189 -11.01 -16.12 2.24
CA PHE A 189 -10.45 -17.47 2.34
C PHE A 189 -9.70 -17.70 3.66
N ALA A 190 -8.93 -16.73 4.16
CA ALA A 190 -8.26 -16.84 5.46
C ALA A 190 -9.26 -16.94 6.62
N GLY A 191 -10.39 -16.24 6.55
CA GLY A 191 -11.48 -16.35 7.52
C GLY A 191 -12.13 -17.73 7.49
N VAL A 192 -12.42 -18.27 6.30
CA VAL A 192 -12.95 -19.64 6.16
C VAL A 192 -11.92 -20.68 6.63
N ALA A 193 -10.63 -20.49 6.33
CA ALA A 193 -9.54 -21.34 6.81
C ALA A 193 -9.47 -21.36 8.34
N PHE A 194 -9.55 -20.19 8.99
CA PHE A 194 -9.57 -20.09 10.45
C PHE A 194 -10.74 -20.89 11.07
N LEU A 195 -11.95 -20.74 10.52
CA LEU A 195 -13.13 -21.48 11.01
C LEU A 195 -12.99 -22.99 10.76
N ALA A 196 -12.48 -23.39 9.59
CA ALA A 196 -12.24 -24.79 9.24
C ALA A 196 -11.15 -25.42 10.13
N ALA A 197 -10.11 -24.65 10.46
CA ALA A 197 -9.03 -25.05 11.35
C ALA A 197 -9.54 -25.25 12.78
N LEU A 198 -10.38 -24.34 13.29
CA LEU A 198 -11.03 -24.51 14.59
C LEU A 198 -11.94 -25.75 14.65
N ALA A 199 -12.77 -25.96 13.62
CA ALA A 199 -13.63 -27.13 13.54
C ALA A 199 -12.82 -28.44 13.52
N SER A 200 -11.66 -28.45 12.85
CA SER A 200 -10.80 -29.63 12.74
C SER A 200 -10.19 -30.11 14.08
N ILE A 201 -10.17 -29.24 15.12
CA ILE A 201 -9.73 -29.62 16.47
C ILE A 201 -10.65 -30.70 17.06
N PHE A 202 -11.95 -30.57 16.79
CA PHE A 202 -13.00 -31.46 17.31
C PHE A 202 -13.31 -32.60 16.33
N PHE A 203 -13.31 -32.33 15.02
CA PHE A 203 -13.65 -33.32 14.00
C PHE A 203 -12.38 -33.98 13.44
N THR A 204 -12.05 -35.16 13.96
CA THR A 204 -10.93 -35.98 13.47
C THR A 204 -11.29 -36.70 12.16
N GLY A 205 -11.07 -36.03 11.03
CA GLY A 205 -11.26 -36.59 9.69
C GLY A 205 -10.16 -36.17 8.71
N ARG A 206 -9.72 -37.09 7.84
CA ARG A 206 -8.70 -36.81 6.81
C ARG A 206 -9.19 -35.77 5.78
N ILE A 207 -10.48 -35.78 5.49
CA ILE A 207 -11.12 -34.83 4.57
C ILE A 207 -10.99 -33.40 5.12
N SER A 208 -11.07 -33.22 6.44
CA SER A 208 -10.87 -31.90 7.06
C SER A 208 -9.46 -31.36 6.81
N SER A 209 -8.41 -32.18 6.94
CA SER A 209 -7.04 -31.75 6.64
C SER A 209 -6.88 -31.37 5.15
N PHE A 210 -7.47 -32.13 4.22
CA PHE A 210 -7.41 -31.81 2.78
C PHE A 210 -8.15 -30.50 2.42
N ILE A 211 -9.34 -30.28 3.00
CA ILE A 211 -10.10 -29.04 2.80
C ILE A 211 -9.29 -27.84 3.31
N ASN A 212 -8.66 -27.94 4.48
CA ASN A 212 -7.82 -26.86 5.02
C ASN A 212 -6.61 -26.58 4.12
N VAL A 213 -5.92 -27.60 3.57
CA VAL A 213 -4.84 -27.39 2.59
C VAL A 213 -5.33 -26.58 1.39
N LEU A 214 -6.48 -26.95 0.83
CA LEU A 214 -7.03 -26.30 -0.36
C LEU A 214 -7.40 -24.84 -0.10
N ILE A 215 -8.07 -24.56 1.03
CA ILE A 215 -8.47 -23.20 1.39
C ILE A 215 -7.23 -22.34 1.68
N ASP A 216 -6.26 -22.85 2.44
CA ASP A 216 -5.01 -22.12 2.72
C ASP A 216 -4.21 -21.87 1.44
N LEU A 217 -4.21 -22.79 0.48
CA LEU A 217 -3.57 -22.60 -0.81
C LEU A 217 -4.25 -21.48 -1.62
N LEU A 218 -5.58 -21.42 -1.63
CA LEU A 218 -6.32 -20.33 -2.29
C LEU A 218 -6.07 -18.98 -1.61
N ALA A 219 -6.07 -18.95 -0.28
CA ALA A 219 -5.72 -17.75 0.49
C ALA A 219 -4.29 -17.29 0.18
N PHE A 220 -3.32 -18.22 0.17
CA PHE A 220 -1.91 -17.98 -0.15
C PHE A 220 -1.74 -17.40 -1.56
N LEU A 221 -2.40 -17.97 -2.56
CA LEU A 221 -2.32 -17.47 -3.93
C LEU A 221 -2.93 -16.07 -4.03
N ALA A 222 -4.10 -15.83 -3.42
CA ALA A 222 -4.75 -14.53 -3.44
C ALA A 222 -3.88 -13.44 -2.79
N ILE A 223 -3.39 -13.67 -1.57
CA ILE A 223 -2.54 -12.70 -0.86
C ILE A 223 -1.15 -12.55 -1.50
N GLY A 224 -0.58 -13.64 -2.03
CA GLY A 224 0.71 -13.61 -2.70
C GLY A 224 0.68 -12.76 -3.97
N ILE A 225 -0.38 -12.92 -4.79
CA ILE A 225 -0.57 -12.08 -5.99
C ILE A 225 -0.86 -10.62 -5.57
N ALA A 226 -1.72 -10.40 -4.57
CA ALA A 226 -2.00 -9.05 -4.06
C ALA A 226 -0.72 -8.35 -3.56
N SER A 227 0.13 -9.06 -2.82
CA SER A 227 1.42 -8.57 -2.31
C SER A 227 2.40 -8.24 -3.43
N ALA A 228 2.44 -9.07 -4.48
CA ALA A 228 3.27 -8.83 -5.66
C ALA A 228 2.81 -7.57 -6.41
N ILE A 229 1.50 -7.40 -6.61
CA ILE A 229 0.94 -6.19 -7.24
C ILE A 229 1.24 -4.96 -6.37
N ALA A 230 1.02 -5.04 -5.06
CA ALA A 230 1.32 -3.95 -4.12
C ALA A 230 2.81 -3.54 -4.20
N THR A 231 3.70 -4.52 -4.28
CA THR A 231 5.15 -4.28 -4.45
C THR A 231 5.44 -3.59 -5.78
N ALA A 232 4.82 -4.05 -6.87
CA ALA A 232 4.98 -3.44 -8.19
C ALA A 232 4.50 -1.99 -8.22
N ILE A 233 3.31 -1.72 -7.65
CA ILE A 233 2.78 -0.37 -7.49
C ILE A 233 3.74 0.49 -6.67
N ALA A 234 4.16 0.03 -5.49
CA ALA A 234 4.99 0.81 -4.59
C ALA A 234 6.34 1.18 -5.20
N VAL A 235 6.95 0.27 -5.97
CA VAL A 235 8.22 0.53 -6.67
C VAL A 235 8.01 1.41 -7.88
N LYS A 236 7.04 1.09 -8.76
CA LYS A 236 6.85 1.82 -10.03
C LYS A 236 6.31 3.23 -9.81
N ALA A 237 5.37 3.42 -8.89
CA ALA A 237 4.90 4.75 -8.55
C ALA A 237 6.04 5.61 -7.98
N ALA A 238 6.85 5.05 -7.05
CA ALA A 238 7.98 5.80 -6.50
C ALA A 238 9.04 6.13 -7.56
N ASP A 239 9.34 5.20 -8.47
CA ASP A 239 10.32 5.38 -9.55
C ASP A 239 9.88 6.49 -10.52
N VAL A 240 8.65 6.43 -11.01
CA VAL A 240 8.09 7.44 -11.93
C VAL A 240 8.00 8.81 -11.27
N ILE A 241 7.49 8.88 -10.03
CA ILE A 241 7.39 10.16 -9.32
C ILE A 241 8.77 10.75 -9.05
N ASN A 242 9.76 9.95 -8.63
CA ASN A 242 11.10 10.48 -8.42
C ASN A 242 11.77 10.92 -9.73
N HIS A 243 11.46 10.26 -10.85
CA HIS A 243 12.02 10.62 -12.16
C HIS A 243 11.59 12.04 -12.59
N TYR A 244 10.29 12.34 -12.53
CA TYR A 244 9.77 13.65 -12.96
C TYR A 244 9.67 14.69 -11.83
N GLY A 245 9.54 14.24 -10.59
CA GLY A 245 9.28 15.07 -9.42
C GLY A 245 10.53 15.72 -8.81
N ASN A 246 11.72 15.12 -8.95
CA ASN A 246 12.92 15.64 -8.28
C ASN A 246 13.26 17.08 -8.70
N GLU A 247 13.04 17.42 -9.97
CA GLU A 247 13.29 18.77 -10.52
C GLU A 247 12.35 19.82 -9.94
N ILE A 248 11.14 19.43 -9.57
CA ILE A 248 10.15 20.31 -8.94
C ILE A 248 10.14 20.19 -7.42
N GLY A 249 11.04 19.38 -6.83
CA GLY A 249 11.12 19.20 -5.37
C GLY A 249 10.11 18.21 -4.78
N VAL A 250 9.50 17.36 -5.61
CA VAL A 250 8.60 16.28 -5.20
C VAL A 250 9.36 14.95 -5.20
N SER A 251 9.21 14.16 -4.14
CA SER A 251 9.82 12.83 -4.06
C SER A 251 8.82 11.80 -3.53
N ALA A 252 8.98 10.54 -3.91
CA ALA A 252 8.15 9.44 -3.45
C ALA A 252 8.98 8.32 -2.81
N GLN A 253 8.46 7.76 -1.74
CA GLN A 253 9.05 6.66 -0.99
C GLN A 253 8.10 5.48 -0.93
N LYS A 254 8.62 4.28 -1.20
CA LYS A 254 7.85 3.04 -1.06
C LYS A 254 7.59 2.70 0.41
N GLY A 255 6.42 2.12 0.66
CA GLY A 255 5.94 1.67 1.96
C GLY A 255 6.65 0.45 2.53
N GLY A 256 7.87 0.60 3.04
CA GLY A 256 8.66 -0.54 3.55
C GLY A 256 7.94 -1.37 4.62
N LYS A 257 7.29 -0.71 5.60
CA LYS A 257 6.57 -1.40 6.69
C LYS A 257 5.35 -2.16 6.18
N PHE A 258 4.60 -1.57 5.25
CA PHE A 258 3.47 -2.22 4.57
C PHE A 258 3.91 -3.48 3.81
N LEU A 259 4.99 -3.37 3.02
CA LEU A 259 5.51 -4.49 2.25
C LEU A 259 5.95 -5.64 3.17
N ILE A 260 6.64 -5.34 4.28
CA ILE A 260 6.99 -6.36 5.27
C ILE A 260 5.72 -7.01 5.83
N LEU A 261 4.72 -6.22 6.21
CA LEU A 261 3.48 -6.71 6.81
C LEU A 261 2.76 -7.72 5.89
N THR A 262 2.61 -7.37 4.61
CA THR A 262 1.88 -8.22 3.67
C THR A 262 2.64 -9.49 3.27
N TRP A 263 3.97 -9.40 3.14
CA TRP A 263 4.81 -10.58 2.89
C TRP A 263 4.89 -11.51 4.11
N VAL A 264 4.86 -10.96 5.34
CA VAL A 264 4.74 -11.78 6.56
C VAL A 264 3.39 -12.50 6.59
N ALA A 265 2.29 -11.82 6.30
CA ALA A 265 0.97 -12.45 6.20
C ALA A 265 0.96 -13.59 5.16
N THR A 266 1.57 -13.35 3.99
CA THR A 266 1.75 -14.36 2.93
C THR A 266 2.57 -15.56 3.40
N GLY A 267 3.66 -15.32 4.14
CA GLY A 267 4.49 -16.38 4.71
C GLY A 267 3.75 -17.22 5.76
N LEU A 268 2.96 -16.59 6.63
CA LEU A 268 2.19 -17.28 7.67
C LEU A 268 1.16 -18.24 7.08
N ILE A 269 0.40 -17.81 6.07
CA ILE A 269 -0.61 -18.67 5.42
C ILE A 269 0.06 -19.79 4.60
N PHE A 270 1.23 -19.54 4.01
CA PHE A 270 2.02 -20.57 3.34
C PHE A 270 2.46 -21.67 4.30
N VAL A 271 3.02 -21.28 5.47
CA VAL A 271 3.44 -22.25 6.49
C VAL A 271 2.24 -23.03 7.04
N ALA A 272 1.08 -22.39 7.24
CA ALA A 272 -0.15 -23.07 7.64
C ALA A 272 -0.55 -24.16 6.63
N SER A 273 -0.51 -23.84 5.33
CA SER A 273 -0.77 -24.80 4.24
C SER A 273 0.18 -26.01 4.29
N LEU A 274 1.48 -25.78 4.52
CA LEU A 274 2.48 -26.85 4.63
C LEU A 274 2.22 -27.77 5.83
N VAL A 275 1.82 -27.22 6.97
CA VAL A 275 1.50 -28.02 8.17
C VAL A 275 0.27 -28.90 7.92
N TRP A 276 -0.78 -28.38 7.28
CA TRP A 276 -1.94 -29.19 6.89
C TRP A 276 -1.59 -30.27 5.88
N CYS A 277 -0.70 -29.96 4.94
CA CYS A 277 -0.22 -30.92 3.96
C CYS A 277 0.55 -32.06 4.65
N PHE A 278 1.39 -31.73 5.62
CA PHE A 278 2.09 -32.72 6.44
C PHE A 278 1.12 -33.59 7.26
N ASP A 279 0.12 -33.02 7.93
CA ASP A 279 -0.90 -33.79 8.68
C ASP A 279 -1.68 -34.75 7.76
N CYS A 280 -2.01 -34.30 6.54
CA CYS A 280 -2.69 -35.12 5.54
C CYS A 280 -1.84 -36.34 5.11
N ILE A 281 -0.54 -36.13 4.86
CA ILE A 281 0.40 -37.19 4.42
C ILE A 281 0.81 -38.11 5.57
N ALA A 282 1.13 -37.57 6.75
CA ALA A 282 1.53 -38.36 7.92
C ALA A 282 0.40 -39.27 8.40
N GLY A 283 -0.85 -38.78 8.39
CA GLY A 283 -2.04 -39.59 8.65
C GLY A 283 -2.28 -40.72 7.63
N ARG A 284 -1.59 -40.74 6.47
CA ARG A 284 -1.61 -41.85 5.50
C ARG A 284 -0.66 -42.98 5.92
N LYS A 285 0.50 -42.65 6.48
CA LYS A 285 1.53 -43.63 6.88
C LYS A 285 1.11 -44.45 8.10
N ASP A 286 0.38 -43.86 9.04
CA ASP A 286 0.01 -44.53 10.29
C ASP A 286 -1.07 -45.63 10.07
N LYS A 287 -2.08 -45.37 9.23
CA LYS A 287 -3.07 -46.39 8.84
C LYS A 287 -2.46 -47.56 8.05
N SER A 288 -1.49 -47.29 7.17
CA SER A 288 -0.81 -48.35 6.40
C SER A 288 0.00 -49.29 7.28
N ARG A 289 0.67 -48.78 8.32
CA ARG A 289 1.37 -49.60 9.32
C ARG A 289 0.41 -50.45 10.14
N ARG A 290 -0.74 -49.90 10.53
CA ARG A 290 -1.75 -50.62 11.31
C ARG A 290 -2.38 -51.78 10.53
N TYR A 291 -2.73 -51.57 9.26
CA TYR A 291 -3.20 -52.64 8.37
C TYR A 291 -2.15 -53.73 8.12
N LYS A 292 -0.86 -53.37 8.01
CA LYS A 292 0.22 -54.32 7.77
C LYS A 292 0.52 -55.19 9.00
N ASN A 293 0.27 -54.68 10.21
CA ASN A 293 0.40 -55.44 11.45
C ASN A 293 -0.82 -56.34 11.72
N GLU A 294 -2.02 -55.93 11.28
CA GLU A 294 -3.25 -56.73 11.42
C GLU A 294 -3.36 -57.84 10.36
N GLY A 295 -2.78 -57.66 9.17
CA GLY A 295 -2.73 -58.69 8.11
C GLY A 295 -1.54 -59.66 8.19
N GLY A 296 -0.70 -59.56 9.22
CA GLY A 296 0.47 -60.43 9.45
C GLY A 296 0.20 -61.66 10.33
N TYR A 297 -1.04 -61.82 10.81
CA TYR A 297 -1.52 -62.96 11.59
C TYR A 297 -2.60 -63.71 10.80
N SER A 298 -2.27 -64.21 9.62
CA SER A 298 -3.09 -65.18 8.88
C SER A 298 -2.18 -66.14 8.14
#